data_AF-A0A512C5X6-F1
#
_entry.id   AF-A0A512C5X6-F1
#
_cell.length_a   1.000
_cell.length_b   1.000
_cell.length_c   1.000
_cell.angle_alpha   90.00
_cell.angle_beta   90.00
_cell.angle_gamma   90.00
#
_symmetry.space_group_name_H-M   'P 1'
#
loop_
_entity.id
_entity.type
_entity.pdbx_description
1 polymer ?
#
loop_
_entity_poly.entity_id
_entity_poly.type
_entity_poly.pdbx_seq_one_letter_code
_entity_poly.pdbx_strand_id
1 'polypeptide(L)'
;MNNFKKMFYLSALILTSSIYLSGCGSSDDDEPSGCNSLNWSTELSTEITALTTAFTTFGQNPTQANCNNYRQSIVNYINALRPYGNCQALSGQSKDEWQKLIDDYEDNLGAMDCSEI
;
A
#
# COMPACT_ATOMS: atom_id res chain seq x y z
N MET A 1 -17.82 -2.30 15.75
CA MET A 1 -16.63 -3.07 16.19
C MET A 1 -15.85 -3.78 15.07
N ASN A 2 -16.44 -4.03 13.89
CA ASN A 2 -15.73 -4.69 12.79
C ASN A 2 -14.89 -3.72 11.94
N ASN A 3 -15.33 -2.47 11.77
CA ASN A 3 -14.64 -1.48 10.92
C ASN A 3 -13.28 -1.04 11.50
N PHE A 4 -13.20 -0.79 12.81
CA PHE A 4 -11.94 -0.43 13.48
C PHE A 4 -10.89 -1.54 13.43
N LYS A 5 -11.30 -2.81 13.55
CA LYS A 5 -10.40 -3.96 13.41
C LYS A 5 -9.84 -4.07 12.00
N LYS A 6 -10.68 -3.88 10.98
CA LYS A 6 -10.26 -3.90 9.57
C LYS A 6 -9.29 -2.77 9.23
N MET A 7 -9.54 -1.58 9.77
CA MET A 7 -8.64 -0.43 9.63
C MET A 7 -7.27 -0.73 10.22
N PHE A 8 -7.22 -1.38 11.39
CA PHE A 8 -5.97 -1.85 12.00
C PHE A 8 -5.26 -2.94 11.16
N TYR A 9 -6.01 -3.88 10.57
CA TYR A 9 -5.45 -4.89 9.65
C TYR A 9 -4.83 -4.25 8.40
N LEU A 10 -5.50 -3.24 7.82
CA LEU A 10 -4.99 -2.46 6.69
C LEU A 10 -3.66 -1.80 7.03
N SER A 11 -3.58 -1.14 8.18
CA SER A 11 -2.33 -0.51 8.64
C SER A 11 -1.20 -1.53 8.85
N ALA A 12 -1.53 -2.71 9.38
CA ALA A 12 -0.56 -3.80 9.57
C ALA A 12 -0.05 -4.36 8.23
N LEU A 13 -0.93 -4.54 7.24
CA LEU A 13 -0.59 -5.02 5.89
C LEU A 13 0.46 -4.11 5.22
N ILE A 14 0.26 -2.79 5.34
CA ILE A 14 1.15 -1.75 4.77
C ILE A 14 2.53 -1.83 5.41
N LEU A 15 2.61 -1.90 6.72
CA LEU A 15 3.89 -2.01 7.43
C LEU A 15 4.63 -3.30 7.07
N THR A 16 3.93 -4.43 6.94
CA THR A 16 4.55 -5.70 6.55
C THR A 16 5.03 -5.69 5.10
N SER A 17 4.27 -5.11 4.18
CA SER A 17 4.66 -5.04 2.76
C SER A 17 5.96 -4.27 2.53
N SER A 18 6.34 -3.38 3.46
CA SER A 18 7.57 -2.60 3.39
C SER A 18 8.85 -3.41 3.70
N ILE A 19 8.72 -4.60 4.34
CA ILE A 19 9.84 -5.38 4.87
C ILE A 19 10.24 -6.54 3.94
N TYR A 20 9.32 -7.05 3.11
CA TYR A 20 9.51 -8.30 2.35
C TYR A 20 10.16 -8.14 0.95
N LEU A 21 10.58 -6.93 0.55
CA LEU A 21 10.90 -6.64 -0.85
C LEU A 21 12.39 -6.35 -1.13
N SER A 22 13.28 -6.77 -0.25
CA SER A 22 14.72 -6.85 -0.52
C SER A 22 15.06 -8.04 -1.45
N GLY A 23 14.46 -8.07 -2.64
CA GLY A 23 14.69 -9.07 -3.68
C GLY A 23 15.71 -8.59 -4.73
N CYS A 24 16.69 -9.45 -5.01
CA CYS A 24 17.76 -9.30 -6.00
C CYS A 24 17.25 -9.39 -7.45
N GLY A 25 17.79 -8.61 -8.41
CA GLY A 25 17.60 -8.89 -9.84
C GLY A 25 18.08 -7.81 -10.80
N SER A 26 18.91 -8.21 -11.77
CA SER A 26 19.67 -7.41 -12.74
C SER A 26 18.84 -6.54 -13.70
N SER A 27 19.52 -5.49 -14.16
CA SER A 27 19.20 -4.55 -15.25
C SER A 27 18.75 -5.23 -16.54
N ASP A 28 17.61 -4.81 -17.09
CA ASP A 28 17.38 -4.81 -18.53
C ASP A 28 16.42 -3.65 -18.94
N ASP A 29 16.83 -2.97 -20.01
CA ASP A 29 16.32 -1.68 -20.48
C ASP A 29 14.97 -1.83 -21.21
N ASP A 30 13.84 -1.76 -20.52
CA ASP A 30 12.52 -1.32 -21.04
C ASP A 30 11.43 -1.34 -19.94
N GLU A 31 11.83 -1.15 -18.68
CA GLU A 31 10.90 -1.13 -17.56
C GLU A 31 10.51 0.29 -17.14
N PRO A 32 9.35 0.48 -16.49
CA PRO A 32 9.08 1.69 -15.71
C PRO A 32 10.32 2.05 -14.88
N SER A 33 10.65 3.34 -14.78
CA SER A 33 11.88 3.81 -14.11
C SER A 33 12.12 3.25 -12.70
N GLY A 34 11.06 2.72 -12.08
CA GLY A 34 11.05 2.11 -10.76
C GLY A 34 11.27 0.59 -10.65
N CYS A 35 11.36 -0.15 -11.76
CA CYS A 35 11.64 -1.60 -11.67
C CYS A 35 13.11 -1.93 -11.50
N ASN A 36 13.99 -0.95 -11.71
CA ASN A 36 15.45 -1.05 -11.56
C ASN A 36 15.90 -1.49 -10.16
N SER A 37 15.02 -1.37 -9.16
CA SER A 37 15.17 -2.04 -7.89
C SER A 37 13.79 -2.47 -7.40
N LEU A 38 13.65 -3.70 -6.92
CA LEU A 38 12.46 -4.12 -6.15
C LEU A 38 12.29 -3.31 -4.83
N ASN A 39 13.12 -2.29 -4.61
CA ASN A 39 13.05 -1.35 -3.51
C ASN A 39 12.24 -0.10 -3.88
N TRP A 40 11.00 -0.32 -4.34
CA TRP A 40 10.05 0.76 -4.60
C TRP A 40 9.64 1.53 -3.33
N SER A 41 10.05 1.09 -2.13
CA SER A 41 9.80 1.82 -0.88
C SER A 41 10.41 3.23 -0.87
N THR A 42 11.53 3.44 -1.58
CA THR A 42 12.17 4.76 -1.72
C THR A 42 11.35 5.65 -2.65
N GLU A 43 10.84 5.09 -3.74
CA GLU A 43 10.05 5.81 -4.73
C GLU A 43 8.64 6.13 -4.21
N LEU A 44 8.07 5.22 -3.42
CA LEU A 44 6.79 5.38 -2.74
C LEU A 44 6.90 6.14 -1.40
N SER A 45 8.06 6.71 -1.08
CA SER A 45 8.30 7.37 0.22
C SER A 45 7.35 8.54 0.48
N THR A 46 6.93 9.25 -0.57
CA THR A 46 5.94 10.33 -0.48
C THR A 46 4.59 9.80 -0.06
N GLU A 47 4.11 8.74 -0.72
CA GLU A 47 2.82 8.09 -0.48
C GLU A 47 2.82 7.41 0.88
N ILE A 48 3.91 6.74 1.27
CA ILE A 48 4.08 6.13 2.58
C ILE A 48 4.05 7.19 3.69
N THR A 49 4.70 8.35 3.47
CA THR A 49 4.67 9.45 4.44
C THR A 49 3.26 10.01 4.57
N ALA A 50 2.60 10.32 3.46
CA ALA A 50 1.23 10.84 3.44
C ALA A 50 0.25 9.87 4.14
N LEU A 51 0.37 8.58 3.84
CA LEU A 51 -0.39 7.51 4.47
C LEU A 51 -0.16 7.44 5.99
N THR A 52 1.09 7.47 6.43
CA THR A 52 1.45 7.39 7.85
C THR A 52 0.97 8.63 8.62
N THR A 53 1.07 9.81 8.00
CA THR A 53 0.51 11.04 8.54
C THR A 53 -1.01 10.93 8.68
N ALA A 54 -1.71 10.53 7.62
CA ALA A 54 -3.17 10.41 7.66
C ALA A 54 -3.66 9.36 8.67
N PHE A 55 -2.94 8.23 8.79
CA PHE A 55 -3.18 7.22 9.81
C PHE A 55 -3.07 7.81 11.22
N THR A 56 -1.99 8.53 11.49
CA THR A 56 -1.73 9.15 12.79
C THR A 56 -2.78 10.22 13.11
N THR A 57 -3.12 11.07 12.15
CA THR A 57 -4.16 12.10 12.30
C THR A 57 -5.52 11.48 12.60
N PHE A 58 -5.90 10.40 11.90
CA PHE A 58 -7.14 9.70 12.19
C PHE A 58 -7.11 9.02 13.57
N GLY A 59 -6.01 8.35 13.94
CA GLY A 59 -5.86 7.71 15.24
C GLY A 59 -5.92 8.68 16.42
N GLN A 60 -5.43 9.91 16.24
CA GLN A 60 -5.50 10.97 17.25
C GLN A 60 -6.86 11.68 17.28
N ASN A 61 -7.52 11.82 16.13
CA ASN A 61 -8.79 12.51 16.00
C ASN A 61 -9.71 11.77 15.01
N PRO A 62 -10.47 10.78 15.49
CA PRO A 62 -11.32 9.95 14.64
C PRO A 62 -12.59 10.71 14.24
N THR A 63 -12.49 11.46 13.15
CA THR A 63 -13.63 12.11 12.49
C THR A 63 -13.84 11.50 11.12
N GLN A 64 -15.05 11.60 10.59
CA GLN A 64 -15.34 11.18 9.21
C GLN A 64 -14.38 11.80 8.19
N ALA A 65 -14.05 13.08 8.35
CA ALA A 65 -13.09 13.76 7.48
C ALA A 65 -11.69 13.12 7.54
N ASN A 66 -11.19 12.83 8.73
CA ASN A 66 -9.88 12.20 8.90
C ASN A 66 -9.87 10.73 8.45
N CYS A 67 -10.98 10.01 8.61
CA CYS A 67 -11.15 8.66 8.06
C CYS A 67 -11.08 8.68 6.53
N ASN A 68 -11.84 9.58 5.90
CA ASN A 68 -11.83 9.73 4.44
C ASN A 68 -10.44 10.11 3.92
N ASN A 69 -9.73 11.00 4.63
CA ASN A 69 -8.35 11.35 4.30
C ASN A 69 -7.41 10.14 4.39
N TYR A 70 -7.51 9.34 5.45
CA TYR A 70 -6.73 8.11 5.58
C TYR A 70 -7.06 7.09 4.48
N ARG A 71 -8.35 6.87 4.20
CA ARG A 71 -8.82 6.02 3.11
C ARG A 71 -8.25 6.46 1.76
N GLN A 72 -8.30 7.76 1.46
CA GLN A 72 -7.75 8.31 0.23
C GLN A 72 -6.23 8.14 0.15
N SER A 73 -5.52 8.24 1.27
CA SER A 73 -4.08 8.04 1.33
C SER A 73 -3.68 6.59 1.03
N ILE A 74 -4.48 5.62 1.48
CA ILE A 74 -4.34 4.20 1.12
C ILE A 74 -4.54 4.01 -0.39
N VAL A 75 -5.59 4.59 -0.97
CA VAL A 75 -5.85 4.52 -2.43
C VAL A 75 -4.68 5.09 -3.23
N ASN A 76 -4.13 6.23 -2.81
CA ASN A 76 -2.98 6.85 -3.48
C ASN A 76 -1.75 5.94 -3.45
N TYR A 77 -1.46 5.34 -2.29
CA TYR A 77 -0.36 4.39 -2.14
C TYR A 77 -0.52 3.16 -3.06
N ILE A 78 -1.70 2.53 -3.10
CA ILE A 78 -1.95 1.36 -3.96
C ILE A 78 -1.86 1.72 -5.43
N ASN A 79 -2.40 2.87 -5.84
CA ASN A 79 -2.30 3.34 -7.21
C ASN A 79 -0.85 3.60 -7.63
N ALA A 80 -0.01 4.09 -6.72
CA ALA A 80 1.41 4.25 -6.95
C ALA A 80 2.17 2.91 -6.96
N LEU A 81 1.72 1.91 -6.18
CA LEU A 81 2.29 0.56 -6.14
C LEU A 81 1.89 -0.30 -7.37
N ARG A 82 0.72 -0.07 -7.97
CA ARG A 82 0.17 -0.89 -9.06
C ARG A 82 1.10 -1.05 -10.28
N PRO A 83 1.80 0.00 -10.77
CA PRO A 83 2.70 -0.11 -11.92
C PRO A 83 3.84 -1.11 -11.74
N TYR A 84 4.31 -1.32 -10.50
CA TYR A 84 5.40 -2.26 -10.22
C TYR A 84 5.02 -3.73 -10.41
N GLY A 85 3.72 -4.04 -10.51
CA GLY A 85 3.23 -5.36 -10.89
C GLY A 85 3.67 -5.82 -12.28
N ASN A 86 4.10 -4.88 -13.12
CA ASN A 86 4.60 -5.14 -14.47
C ASN A 86 6.12 -5.26 -14.53
N CYS A 87 6.84 -5.11 -13.41
CA CYS A 87 8.28 -5.30 -13.40
C CYS A 87 8.62 -6.76 -13.71
N GLN A 88 9.53 -7.00 -14.66
CA GLN A 88 10.03 -8.32 -15.04
C GLN A 88 10.68 -9.04 -13.87
N ALA A 89 11.36 -8.29 -12.99
CA ALA A 89 11.94 -8.83 -11.76
C ALA A 89 10.88 -9.40 -10.79
N LEU A 90 9.62 -8.95 -10.90
CA LEU A 90 8.50 -9.47 -10.14
C LEU A 90 7.89 -10.69 -10.86
N SER A 91 8.38 -11.88 -10.51
CA SER A 91 8.03 -13.13 -11.19
C SER A 91 7.85 -14.32 -10.23
N GLY A 92 7.15 -15.36 -10.69
CA GLY A 92 6.87 -16.53 -9.88
C GLY A 92 6.12 -16.18 -8.59
N GLN A 93 6.57 -16.71 -7.46
CA GLN A 93 5.92 -16.51 -6.16
C GLN A 93 5.83 -15.03 -5.74
N SER A 94 6.83 -14.20 -6.07
CA SER A 94 6.80 -12.78 -5.67
C SER A 94 5.70 -12.00 -6.41
N LYS A 95 5.39 -12.40 -7.65
CA LYS A 95 4.26 -11.83 -8.40
C LYS A 95 2.91 -12.24 -7.80
N ASP A 96 2.77 -13.50 -7.39
CA ASP A 96 1.55 -13.98 -6.74
C ASP A 96 1.33 -13.29 -5.39
N GLU A 97 2.40 -13.11 -4.61
CA GLU A 97 2.37 -12.39 -3.34
C GLU A 97 2.03 -10.90 -3.52
N TRP A 98 2.58 -10.26 -4.55
CA TRP A 98 2.23 -8.88 -4.90
C TRP A 98 0.78 -8.75 -5.34
N GLN A 99 0.28 -9.65 -6.19
CA GLN A 99 -1.12 -9.60 -6.63
C GLN A 99 -2.05 -9.80 -5.44
N LYS A 100 -1.77 -10.78 -4.57
CA LYS A 100 -2.51 -10.98 -3.34
C LYS A 100 -2.49 -9.75 -2.45
N LEU A 101 -1.35 -9.07 -2.33
CA LEU A 101 -1.24 -7.84 -1.55
C LEU A 101 -2.16 -6.74 -2.11
N ILE A 102 -2.19 -6.55 -3.43
CA ILE A 102 -3.10 -5.60 -4.10
C ILE A 102 -4.56 -5.98 -3.88
N ASP A 103 -4.91 -7.26 -4.04
CA ASP A 103 -6.28 -7.76 -3.85
C ASP A 103 -6.73 -7.54 -2.39
N ASP A 104 -5.89 -7.91 -1.41
CA ASP A 104 -6.16 -7.71 0.01
C ASP A 104 -6.37 -6.22 0.32
N TYR A 105 -5.60 -5.32 -0.30
CA TYR A 105 -5.80 -3.88 -0.14
C TYR A 105 -7.14 -3.39 -0.69
N GLU A 106 -7.51 -3.81 -1.91
CA GLU A 106 -8.74 -3.41 -2.56
C GLU A 106 -9.98 -3.91 -1.79
N ASP A 107 -9.94 -5.15 -1.30
CA ASP A 107 -10.99 -5.73 -0.47
C ASP A 107 -11.16 -4.95 0.84
N ASN A 108 -10.06 -4.63 1.51
CA ASN A 108 -10.12 -3.89 2.77
C ASN A 108 -10.55 -2.43 2.56
N LEU A 109 -10.18 -1.79 1.45
CA LEU A 109 -10.66 -0.45 1.06
C LEU A 109 -12.15 -0.42 0.74
N GLY A 110 -12.66 -1.45 0.07
CA GLY A 110 -14.09 -1.63 -0.22
C GLY A 110 -14.91 -1.83 1.07
N ALA A 111 -14.31 -2.49 2.06
CA ALA A 111 -14.91 -2.72 3.37
C ALA A 111 -14.72 -1.56 4.37
N MET A 112 -13.94 -0.53 4.01
CA MET A 112 -13.66 0.62 4.87
C MET A 112 -14.78 1.66 4.74
N ASP A 113 -15.71 1.62 5.68
CA ASP A 113 -16.81 2.58 5.79
C ASP A 113 -16.48 3.71 6.77
N CYS A 114 -16.35 4.92 6.24
CA CYS A 114 -16.12 6.14 7.03
C CYS A 114 -17.41 6.87 7.42
N SER A 115 -18.59 6.36 7.05
CA SER A 115 -19.89 6.97 7.38
C SER A 115 -20.33 6.75 8.83
N GLU A 116 -19.74 5.76 9.50
CA GLU A 116 -20.05 5.39 10.89
C GLU A 116 -18.96 5.78 11.90
N ILE A 117 -18.13 6.77 11.56
CA ILE A 117 -17.07 7.34 12.41
C ILE A 117 -17.63 8.51 13.21
#